data_AF-A0A6G8U7G5-F1
#
_entry.id   AF-A0A6G8U7G5-F1
#
_cell.length_a   1.000
_cell.length_b   1.000
_cell.length_c   1.000
_cell.angle_alpha   90.00
_cell.angle_beta   90.00
_cell.angle_gamma   90.00
#
_symmetry.space_group_name_H-M   'P 1'
#
loop_
_entity.id
_entity.type
_entity.pdbx_description
1 polymer ?
#
loop_
_entity_poly.entity_id
_entity_poly.type
_entity_poly.pdbx_seq_one_letter_code
_entity_poly.pdbx_strand_id
1 'polypeptide(L)'
;MTKIIHPVAGAVALTTIATFWLCTALSELFASDASITTVKTTIPWGFLLLIPALAVTGGSGLFLAGGRRAGLIGAKIKRMPFIAGNGILILIPAALFLASKAKAAEFDTTFYAVQTLELLAGATNIVLLVLNMRDGFKMKGRFRVRQPDRFNTKPML
;
A
#
# COMPACT_ATOMS: atom_id res chain seq x y z
N MET A 1 -22.16 -6.86 -1.29
CA MET A 1 -20.86 -7.52 -1.54
C MET A 1 -19.65 -6.61 -1.31
N THR A 2 -19.71 -5.33 -1.69
CA THR A 2 -18.62 -4.34 -1.54
C THR A 2 -18.02 -4.22 -0.13
N LYS A 3 -18.80 -4.45 0.95
CA LYS A 3 -18.32 -4.48 2.34
C LYS A 3 -17.31 -5.59 2.66
N ILE A 4 -17.28 -6.67 1.86
CA ILE A 4 -16.34 -7.80 1.99
C ILE A 4 -15.22 -7.67 0.96
N ILE A 5 -15.56 -7.30 -0.29
CA ILE A 5 -14.59 -7.15 -1.37
C ILE A 5 -13.55 -6.06 -1.03
N HIS A 6 -13.97 -4.94 -0.45
CA HIS A 6 -13.08 -3.84 -0.10
C HIS A 6 -11.92 -4.23 0.85
N PRO A 7 -12.18 -4.79 2.05
CA PRO A 7 -11.09 -5.17 2.96
C PRO A 7 -10.23 -6.33 2.42
N VAL A 8 -10.81 -7.26 1.66
CA VAL A 8 -10.03 -8.37 1.07
C VAL A 8 -9.08 -7.84 0.01
N ALA A 9 -9.58 -7.04 -0.94
CA ALA A 9 -8.74 -6.43 -1.97
C ALA A 9 -7.63 -5.56 -1.37
N GLY A 10 -7.94 -4.81 -0.30
CA GLY A 10 -6.96 -3.98 0.39
C GLY A 10 -5.89 -4.80 1.10
N ALA A 11 -6.26 -5.92 1.71
CA ALA A 11 -5.31 -6.84 2.34
C ALA A 11 -4.41 -7.51 1.30
N VAL A 12 -4.97 -7.96 0.17
CA VAL A 12 -4.21 -8.52 -0.95
C VAL A 12 -3.20 -7.49 -1.46
N ALA A 13 -3.63 -6.27 -1.74
CA ALA A 13 -2.73 -5.23 -2.22
C ALA A 13 -1.58 -4.93 -1.23
N LEU A 14 -1.89 -4.77 0.06
CA LEU A 14 -0.87 -4.49 1.07
C LEU A 14 0.13 -5.66 1.23
N THR A 15 -0.38 -6.90 1.30
CA THR A 15 0.48 -8.08 1.44
C THR A 15 1.37 -8.26 0.22
N THR A 16 0.85 -8.11 -0.99
CA THR A 16 1.65 -8.16 -2.23
C THR A 16 2.76 -7.11 -2.25
N ILE A 17 2.46 -5.85 -1.91
CA ILE A 17 3.47 -4.79 -1.86
C ILE A 17 4.54 -5.09 -0.80
N ALA A 18 4.12 -5.52 0.40
CA ALA A 18 5.03 -5.88 1.47
C ALA A 18 5.95 -7.05 1.07
N THR A 19 5.41 -8.05 0.38
CA THR A 19 6.19 -9.17 -0.16
C THR A 19 7.22 -8.70 -1.19
N PHE A 20 6.84 -7.87 -2.17
CA PHE A 20 7.80 -7.37 -3.17
C PHE A 20 8.93 -6.57 -2.52
N TRP A 21 8.57 -5.68 -1.60
CA TRP A 21 9.56 -4.88 -0.88
C TRP A 21 10.51 -5.75 -0.06
N LEU A 22 9.99 -6.75 0.66
CA LEU A 22 10.80 -7.65 1.47
C LEU A 22 11.69 -8.55 0.60
N CYS A 23 11.17 -9.10 -0.50
CA CYS A 23 11.94 -9.90 -1.43
C CYS A 23 13.11 -9.09 -2.00
N THR A 24 12.86 -7.84 -2.42
CA THR A 24 13.91 -6.93 -2.86
C THR A 24 14.93 -6.65 -1.74
N ALA A 25 14.49 -6.28 -0.54
CA ALA A 25 15.39 -5.94 0.55
C ALA A 25 16.27 -7.13 0.96
N LEU A 26 15.69 -8.33 1.02
CA LEU A 26 16.43 -9.54 1.35
C LEU A 26 17.39 -9.96 0.23
N SER A 27 17.01 -9.80 -1.05
CA SER A 27 17.91 -10.14 -2.15
C SER A 27 19.13 -9.24 -2.19
N GLU A 28 18.96 -7.94 -1.93
CA GLU A 28 20.07 -6.98 -1.91
C GLU A 28 21.01 -7.16 -0.71
N LEU A 29 20.50 -7.62 0.43
CA LEU A 29 21.31 -7.79 1.65
C LEU A 29 22.07 -9.12 1.70
N PHE A 30 21.53 -10.18 1.10
CA PHE A 30 21.99 -11.55 1.36
C PHE A 30 22.17 -12.43 0.12
N ALA A 31 21.76 -12.00 -1.07
CA ALA A 31 21.70 -12.87 -2.23
C ALA A 31 22.73 -12.52 -3.31
N SER A 32 23.00 -13.50 -4.18
CA SER A 32 23.85 -13.32 -5.36
C SER A 32 23.15 -12.52 -6.45
N ASP A 33 23.93 -11.96 -7.39
CA ASP A 33 23.43 -11.25 -8.57
C ASP A 33 22.37 -12.05 -9.34
N ALA A 34 22.55 -13.37 -9.47
CA ALA A 34 21.56 -14.25 -10.11
C ALA A 34 20.20 -14.25 -9.38
N SER A 35 20.22 -14.21 -8.05
CA SER A 35 19.01 -14.10 -7.22
C SER A 35 18.38 -12.72 -7.35
N ILE A 36 19.19 -11.65 -7.35
CA ILE A 36 18.72 -10.28 -7.57
C ILE A 36 18.03 -10.18 -8.94
N THR A 37 18.64 -10.69 -10.00
CA THR A 37 18.04 -10.75 -11.34
C THR A 37 16.71 -11.50 -11.33
N THR A 38 16.64 -12.65 -10.66
CA THR A 38 15.39 -13.42 -10.55
C THR A 38 14.29 -12.60 -9.89
N VAL A 39 14.60 -11.94 -8.76
CA VAL A 39 13.64 -11.08 -8.04
C VAL A 39 13.20 -9.90 -8.90
N LYS A 40 14.15 -9.14 -9.45
CA LYS A 40 13.86 -7.93 -10.24
C LYS A 40 13.07 -8.22 -11.51
N THR A 41 13.29 -9.38 -12.13
CA THR A 41 12.53 -9.78 -13.32
C THR A 41 11.16 -10.37 -13.02
N THR A 42 10.96 -10.89 -11.80
CA THR A 42 9.69 -11.48 -11.36
C THR A 42 8.71 -10.42 -10.85
N ILE A 43 9.18 -9.41 -10.11
CA ILE A 43 8.31 -8.37 -9.51
C ILE A 43 7.36 -7.70 -10.52
N PRO A 44 7.78 -7.33 -11.75
CA PRO A 44 6.88 -6.73 -12.72
C PRO A 44 5.68 -7.60 -13.10
N TRP A 45 5.81 -8.94 -13.11
CA TRP A 45 4.68 -9.84 -13.34
C TRP A 45 3.63 -9.76 -12.22
N GLY A 46 4.10 -9.48 -11.00
CA GLY A 46 3.27 -9.21 -9.85
C GLY A 46 2.33 -8.01 -10.01
N PHE A 47 2.64 -7.06 -10.90
CA PHE A 47 1.78 -5.92 -11.18
C PHE A 47 0.43 -6.31 -11.79
N LEU A 48 0.36 -7.45 -12.49
CA LEU A 48 -0.89 -8.00 -13.04
C LEU A 48 -1.90 -8.33 -11.94
N LEU A 49 -1.44 -8.70 -10.74
CA LEU A 49 -2.30 -8.91 -9.58
C LEU A 49 -2.51 -7.60 -8.80
N LEU A 50 -1.42 -6.85 -8.59
CA LEU A 50 -1.42 -5.69 -7.71
C LEU A 50 -2.28 -4.53 -8.25
N ILE A 51 -2.17 -4.20 -9.53
CA ILE A 51 -2.88 -3.08 -10.13
C ILE A 51 -4.41 -3.29 -10.04
N PRO A 52 -4.97 -4.45 -10.44
CA PRO A 52 -6.39 -4.72 -10.24
C PRO A 52 -6.81 -4.71 -8.77
N ALA A 53 -6.01 -5.28 -7.86
CA ALA A 53 -6.32 -5.28 -6.43
C ALA A 53 -6.41 -3.86 -5.86
N LEU A 54 -5.47 -2.98 -6.22
CA LEU A 54 -5.49 -1.56 -5.83
C LEU A 54 -6.65 -0.80 -6.47
N ALA A 55 -6.94 -1.04 -7.75
CA ALA A 55 -8.07 -0.41 -8.45
C ALA A 55 -9.41 -0.78 -7.79
N VAL A 56 -9.61 -2.07 -7.48
CA VAL A 56 -10.79 -2.55 -6.75
C VAL A 56 -10.85 -1.96 -5.35
N THR A 57 -9.73 -1.91 -4.62
CA THR A 57 -9.67 -1.33 -3.27
C THR A 57 -10.01 0.16 -3.27
N GLY A 58 -9.42 0.93 -4.19
CA GLY A 58 -9.64 2.36 -4.34
C GLY A 58 -11.07 2.67 -4.78
N GLY A 59 -11.54 2.02 -5.84
CA GLY A 59 -12.89 2.20 -6.38
C GLY A 59 -13.97 1.82 -5.39
N SER A 60 -13.88 0.63 -4.78
CA SER A 60 -14.83 0.21 -3.73
C SER A 60 -14.77 1.11 -2.49
N GLY A 61 -13.59 1.63 -2.14
CA GLY A 61 -13.41 2.56 -1.03
C GLY A 61 -14.09 3.91 -1.26
N LEU A 62 -13.99 4.46 -2.47
CA LEU A 62 -14.67 5.70 -2.88
C LEU A 62 -16.18 5.51 -2.94
N PHE A 63 -16.64 4.38 -3.49
CA PHE A 63 -18.06 4.03 -3.50
C PHE A 63 -18.63 3.95 -2.08
N LEU A 64 -17.94 3.27 -1.15
CA LEU A 64 -18.36 3.15 0.25
C LEU A 64 -18.30 4.50 1.01
N ALA A 65 -17.44 5.43 0.59
CA ALA A 65 -17.39 6.77 1.19
C ALA A 65 -18.69 7.54 0.92
N GLY A 66 -19.37 7.31 -0.21
CA GLY A 66 -20.66 7.91 -0.53
C GLY A 66 -20.64 9.43 -0.46
N GLY A 67 -19.56 10.07 -0.93
CA GLY A 67 -19.38 11.52 -0.91
C GLY A 67 -18.92 12.12 0.43
N ARG A 68 -18.87 11.34 1.52
CA ARG A 68 -18.39 11.82 2.83
C ARG A 68 -16.89 12.12 2.77
N ARG A 69 -16.49 13.34 3.17
CA ARG A 69 -15.08 13.78 3.17
C ARG A 69 -14.57 14.29 4.52
N ALA A 70 -15.37 14.20 5.59
CA ALA A 70 -14.97 14.63 6.92
C ALA A 70 -14.24 13.52 7.71
N GLY A 71 -13.41 13.93 8.67
CA GLY A 71 -12.75 13.02 9.62
C GLY A 71 -11.82 11.99 8.97
N LEU A 72 -11.83 10.76 9.50
CA LEU A 72 -10.97 9.67 9.05
C LEU A 72 -11.20 9.29 7.57
N ILE A 73 -12.43 9.45 7.05
CA ILE A 73 -12.74 9.18 5.63
C ILE A 73 -12.00 10.19 4.72
N GLY A 74 -11.99 11.48 5.10
CA GLY A 74 -11.28 12.52 4.36
C GLY A 74 -9.77 12.30 4.33
N ALA A 75 -9.18 11.95 5.47
CA ALA A 75 -7.76 11.61 5.56
C ALA A 75 -7.40 10.40 4.67
N LYS A 76 -8.27 9.38 4.65
CA LYS A 76 -8.12 8.19 3.79
C LYS A 76 -8.14 8.55 2.29
N ILE A 77 -9.11 9.37 1.88
CA ILE A 77 -9.25 9.84 0.50
C ILE A 77 -8.04 10.69 0.10
N LYS A 78 -7.58 11.60 0.97
CA LYS A 78 -6.44 12.47 0.69
C LYS A 78 -5.12 11.70 0.51
N ARG A 79 -4.92 10.58 1.22
CA ARG A 79 -3.72 9.73 1.08
C ARG A 79 -3.71 8.89 -0.19
N MET A 80 -4.87 8.55 -0.74
CA MET A 80 -4.96 7.60 -1.85
C MET A 80 -4.25 8.08 -3.14
N PRO A 81 -4.36 9.37 -3.56
CA PRO A 81 -3.60 9.89 -4.68
C PRO A 81 -2.09 9.84 -4.48
N PHE A 82 -1.59 10.07 -3.27
CA PHE A 82 -0.16 9.96 -2.98
C PHE A 82 0.33 8.51 -3.08
N ILE A 83 -0.45 7.55 -2.57
CA ILE A 83 -0.15 6.12 -2.69
C ILE A 83 -0.12 5.70 -4.16
N ALA A 84 -1.16 6.06 -4.92
CA ALA A 84 -1.27 5.72 -6.33
C ALA A 84 -0.19 6.43 -7.18
N GLY A 85 0.04 7.71 -6.93
CA GLY A 85 1.07 8.50 -7.62
C GLY A 85 2.47 7.96 -7.38
N ASN A 86 2.83 7.65 -6.13
CA ASN A 86 4.11 7.01 -5.81
C ASN A 86 4.24 5.64 -6.50
N GLY A 87 3.17 4.84 -6.51
CA GLY A 87 3.12 3.58 -7.25
C GLY A 87 3.38 3.74 -8.75
N ILE A 88 2.62 4.61 -9.41
CA ILE A 88 2.59 4.73 -10.87
C ILE A 88 3.80 5.51 -11.40
N LEU A 89 4.19 6.59 -10.73
CA LEU A 89 5.21 7.52 -11.22
C LEU A 89 6.62 7.15 -10.75
N ILE A 90 6.75 6.38 -9.67
CA ILE A 90 8.04 6.06 -9.07
C ILE A 90 8.30 4.56 -9.10
N LEU A 91 7.46 3.78 -8.44
CA LEU A 91 7.72 2.35 -8.23
C LEU A 91 7.65 1.51 -9.51
N ILE A 92 6.62 1.71 -10.35
CA ILE A 92 6.47 0.95 -11.60
C ILE A 92 7.64 1.24 -12.56
N PRO A 93 7.99 2.50 -12.86
CA PRO A 93 9.12 2.81 -13.73
C PRO A 93 10.45 2.29 -13.17
N ALA A 94 10.69 2.46 -11.86
CA ALA A 94 11.90 1.96 -11.22
C ALA A 94 12.02 0.44 -11.32
N ALA A 95 10.95 -0.31 -11.03
CA ALA A 95 10.95 -1.76 -11.11
C ALA A 95 11.21 -2.26 -12.55
N LEU A 96 10.62 -1.63 -13.57
CA LEU A 96 10.87 -1.98 -14.96
C LEU A 96 12.31 -1.67 -15.39
N PHE A 97 12.85 -0.52 -14.97
CA PHE A 97 14.23 -0.14 -15.22
C PHE A 97 15.22 -1.13 -14.58
N LEU A 98 15.03 -1.42 -13.29
CA LEU A 98 15.86 -2.37 -12.55
C LEU A 98 15.77 -3.78 -13.13
N ALA A 99 14.59 -4.22 -13.55
CA ALA A 99 14.42 -5.50 -14.25
C ALA A 99 15.21 -5.55 -15.57
N SER A 100 15.21 -4.46 -16.33
CA SER A 100 15.98 -4.36 -17.59
C SER A 100 17.48 -4.44 -17.33
N LYS A 101 17.98 -3.65 -16.37
CA LYS A 101 19.40 -3.64 -15.98
C LYS A 101 19.86 -4.99 -15.44
N ALA A 102 19.08 -5.60 -14.55
CA ALA A 102 19.42 -6.90 -13.97
C ALA A 102 19.44 -8.03 -15.01
N LYS A 103 18.58 -7.99 -16.05
CA LYS A 103 18.65 -8.91 -17.19
C LYS A 103 19.93 -8.76 -18.01
N ALA A 104 20.44 -7.54 -18.11
CA ALA A 104 21.72 -7.25 -18.76
C ALA A 104 22.93 -7.53 -17.86
N ALA A 105 22.72 -8.00 -16.62
CA ALA A 105 23.75 -8.13 -15.58
C ALA A 105 24.50 -6.81 -15.30
N GLU A 106 23.81 -5.67 -15.47
CA GLU A 106 24.36 -4.33 -15.26
C GLU A 106 24.01 -3.82 -13.85
N PHE A 107 24.87 -4.13 -12.89
CA PHE A 107 24.77 -3.66 -11.50
C PHE A 107 25.70 -2.47 -11.27
N ASP A 108 25.45 -1.38 -12.00
CA ASP A 108 26.23 -0.15 -11.94
C ASP A 108 25.72 0.85 -10.89
N THR A 109 26.40 1.98 -10.73
CA THR A 109 25.99 3.05 -9.80
C THR A 109 24.56 3.54 -10.06
N THR A 110 24.11 3.57 -11.33
CA THR A 110 22.75 3.97 -11.67
C THR A 110 21.73 2.93 -11.21
N PHE A 111 22.03 1.63 -11.35
CA PHE A 111 21.23 0.56 -10.78
C PHE A 111 21.04 0.77 -9.28
N TYR A 112 22.13 0.91 -8.51
CA TYR A 112 22.05 1.08 -7.06
C TYR A 112 21.35 2.37 -6.62
N ALA A 113 21.49 3.45 -7.40
CA ALA A 113 20.77 4.70 -7.13
C ALA A 113 19.25 4.53 -7.31
N VAL A 114 18.81 3.94 -8.42
CA VAL A 114 17.39 3.67 -8.66
C VAL A 114 16.86 2.61 -7.68
N GLN A 115 17.68 1.63 -7.32
CA GLN A 115 17.36 0.60 -6.34
C GLN A 115 17.07 1.19 -4.96
N THR A 116 17.93 2.10 -4.51
CA THR A 116 17.74 2.81 -3.24
C THR A 116 16.44 3.62 -3.27
N LEU A 117 16.17 4.29 -4.38
CA LEU A 117 14.94 5.06 -4.58
C LEU A 117 13.70 4.16 -4.56
N GLU A 118 13.74 2.99 -5.22
CA GLU A 118 12.67 2.00 -5.23
C GLU A 118 12.37 1.48 -3.82
N LEU A 119 13.39 1.17 -3.03
CA LEU A 119 13.23 0.75 -1.63
C LEU A 119 12.59 1.85 -0.77
N LEU A 120 13.06 3.09 -0.87
CA LEU A 120 12.50 4.22 -0.10
C LEU A 120 11.05 4.53 -0.49
N ALA A 121 10.78 4.55 -1.78
CA ALA A 121 9.43 4.73 -2.32
C ALA A 121 8.51 3.60 -1.87
N GLY A 122 8.98 2.36 -1.86
CA GLY A 122 8.21 1.18 -1.48
C GLY A 122 7.89 1.17 0.00
N ALA A 123 8.86 1.47 0.86
CA ALA A 123 8.67 1.61 2.30
C ALA A 123 7.65 2.71 2.62
N THR A 124 7.79 3.87 1.96
CA THR A 124 6.83 4.97 2.09
C THR A 124 5.42 4.54 1.69
N ASN A 125 5.28 3.80 0.59
CA ASN A 125 3.98 3.34 0.10
C ASN A 125 3.31 2.36 1.08
N ILE A 126 4.10 1.44 1.66
CA ILE A 126 3.64 0.51 2.71
C ILE A 126 3.15 1.28 3.93
N VAL A 127 3.94 2.23 4.43
CA VAL A 127 3.56 3.06 5.59
C VAL A 127 2.25 3.79 5.34
N LEU A 128 2.10 4.43 4.17
CA LEU A 128 0.87 5.13 3.81
C LEU A 128 -0.33 4.18 3.74
N LEU A 129 -0.19 2.99 3.14
CA LEU A 129 -1.25 1.98 3.07
C LEU A 129 -1.62 1.42 4.44
N VAL A 130 -0.66 1.14 5.31
CA VAL A 130 -0.90 0.68 6.68
C VAL A 130 -1.66 1.74 7.48
N LEU A 131 -1.25 3.01 7.40
CA LEU A 131 -1.97 4.11 8.06
C LEU A 131 -3.40 4.25 7.51
N ASN A 132 -3.58 4.10 6.19
CA ASN A 132 -4.86 4.14 5.51
C ASN A 132 -5.78 2.99 5.97
N MET A 133 -5.24 1.78 6.12
CA MET A 133 -5.95 0.60 6.61
C MET A 133 -6.29 0.70 8.11
N ARG A 134 -5.36 1.21 8.93
CA ARG A 134 -5.57 1.46 10.37
C ARG A 134 -6.75 2.39 10.62
N ASP A 135 -6.84 3.48 9.85
CA ASP A 135 -7.96 4.41 9.94
C ASP A 135 -9.28 3.73 9.51
N GLY A 136 -9.22 2.81 8.54
CA GLY A 136 -10.31 1.89 8.19
C GLY A 136 -10.83 1.06 9.37
N PHE A 137 -9.94 0.47 10.16
CA PHE A 137 -10.32 -0.30 11.35
C PHE A 137 -10.89 0.56 12.47
N LYS A 138 -10.35 1.76 12.69
CA LYS A 138 -10.88 2.73 13.65
C LYS A 138 -12.32 3.12 13.33
N MET A 139 -12.65 3.30 12.05
CA MET A 139 -14.03 3.61 11.60
C MET A 139 -15.03 2.48 11.85
N LYS A 140 -14.59 1.22 11.86
CA LYS A 140 -15.46 0.05 12.12
C LYS A 140 -15.77 -0.15 13.61
N GLY A 141 -15.29 0.73 14.50
CA GLY A 141 -15.62 0.70 15.93
C GLY A 141 -14.83 -0.32 16.76
N ARG A 142 -13.82 -0.99 16.20
CA ARG A 142 -12.98 -1.97 16.93
C ARG A 142 -12.11 -1.36 18.05
N PHE A 143 -12.10 -0.02 18.18
CA PHE A 143 -11.44 0.73 19.25
C PHE A 143 -12.33 1.83 19.85
N ARG A 144 -13.66 1.66 19.84
CA ARG A 144 -14.53 2.60 20.55
C ARG A 144 -14.51 2.22 22.03
N VAL A 145 -13.70 2.92 22.82
CA VAL A 145 -13.87 2.96 24.29
C VAL A 145 -15.32 3.39 24.52
N ARG A 146 -16.13 2.53 25.14
CA ARG A 146 -17.49 2.88 25.57
C ARG A 146 -17.38 4.13 26.44
N GLN A 147 -17.92 5.24 25.99
CA GLN A 147 -18.15 6.38 26.85
C GLN A 147 -19.31 5.98 27.79
N PRO A 148 -19.14 5.99 29.11
CA PRO A 148 -20.23 5.67 30.02
C PRO A 148 -21.31 6.74 29.86
N ASP A 149 -22.55 6.28 29.68
CA ASP A 149 -23.72 7.14 29.57
C ASP A 149 -23.78 8.04 30.81
N ARG A 150 -23.59 9.36 30.61
CA ARG A 150 -23.86 10.34 31.66
C ARG A 150 -25.35 10.29 31.92
N PHE A 151 -25.71 9.68 33.06
CA PHE A 151 -27.07 9.61 33.57
C PHE A 151 -27.74 10.98 33.50
N ASN A 152 -28.84 10.97 32.75
CA ASN A 152 -29.84 12.00 32.61
C ASN A 152 -30.44 12.33 33.99
N THR A 153 -29.92 13.34 34.68
CA THR A 153 -30.62 13.99 35.79
C THR A 153 -31.74 14.85 35.21
N LYS A 154 -32.91 14.24 35.00
CA LYS A 154 -34.16 15.01 34.91
C LYS A 154 -34.43 15.62 36.29
N PRO A 155 -34.74 16.93 36.39
CA PRO A 155 -35.25 17.48 37.64
C PRO A 155 -36.64 16.90 37.90
N MET A 156 -36.82 16.28 39.07
CA MET A 156 -38.13 15.97 39.61
C MET A 156 -38.74 17.29 40.11
N LEU A 157 -39.85 17.68 39.48
CA LEU A 157 -40.79 18.67 40.01
C LEU A 157 -41.54 18.07 41.21
#